data_AF-A0A1F7J255-F1
#
_entry.id   AF-A0A1F7J255-F1
#
_cell.length_a   1.000
_cell.length_b   1.000
_cell.length_c   1.000
_cell.angle_alpha   90.00
_cell.angle_beta   90.00
_cell.angle_gamma   90.00
#
_symmetry.space_group_name_H-M   'P 1'
#
loop_
_entity.id
_entity.type
_entity.pdbx_description
1 polymer ?
#
loop_
_entity_poly.entity_id
_entity_poly.type
_entity_poly.pdbx_seq_one_letter_code
_entity_poly.pdbx_strand_id
1 'polypeptide(L)'
;MKLSSRILINGKVKRFGDIYNLFSKTGYGMILSQRIRWSIYKPQEMSHTAWEQLIGPDANNLKHLLVSYRLTQLFLLKQKEYSKKEQELLLFTAIVHDWGEPVVGDTMRYVKTARDDKKELEVLVKIMKDVFYGKLNRRLEKAVLSILSNKTTKLGEAFRVIEVIGYFKTGFLAWQKAKKKTGRITRQLRWLTSNVLHADMDFLVEKASKYRFISDFLDENRPLITEAFESMPDLVFSMHPLKKQAFYYRKFQSTKKSWRDYNKRFYGTRTKTITGAR
;
A
#
# COMPACT_ATOMS: atom_id res chain seq x y z
N MET A 1 -6.38 24.35 -2.84
CA MET A 1 -7.15 23.53 -3.81
C MET A 1 -8.06 22.60 -3.03
N LYS A 2 -9.38 22.63 -3.27
CA LYS A 2 -10.34 21.78 -2.57
C LYS A 2 -10.50 20.47 -3.36
N LEU A 3 -10.08 19.35 -2.78
CA LEU A 3 -10.25 18.04 -3.40
C LEU A 3 -11.73 17.69 -3.55
N SER A 4 -12.06 16.93 -4.60
CA SER A 4 -13.41 16.38 -4.70
C SER A 4 -13.66 15.40 -3.54
N SER A 5 -14.81 15.55 -2.90
CA SER A 5 -15.28 14.65 -1.83
C SER A 5 -16.42 13.74 -2.30
N ARG A 6 -16.73 13.79 -3.60
CA ARG A 6 -17.96 13.25 -4.17
C ARG A 6 -17.73 12.70 -5.57
N ILE A 7 -18.62 11.82 -6.01
CA ILE A 7 -18.65 11.29 -7.38
C ILE A 7 -20.10 11.21 -7.87
N LEU A 8 -20.31 11.36 -9.17
CA LEU A 8 -21.61 11.21 -9.80
C LEU A 8 -21.89 9.73 -10.11
N ILE A 9 -22.93 9.17 -9.50
CA ILE A 9 -23.42 7.81 -9.75
C ILE A 9 -24.89 7.91 -10.16
N ASN A 10 -25.17 7.58 -11.43
CA ASN A 10 -26.52 7.65 -12.03
C ASN A 10 -27.24 8.99 -11.76
N GLY A 11 -26.58 10.11 -12.10
CA GLY A 11 -27.14 11.45 -11.89
C GLY A 11 -27.18 11.92 -10.43
N LYS A 12 -26.84 11.07 -9.46
CA LYS A 12 -26.80 11.41 -8.03
C LYS A 12 -25.38 11.60 -7.53
N VAL A 13 -25.13 12.71 -6.86
CA VAL A 13 -23.85 12.97 -6.20
C VAL A 13 -23.76 12.15 -4.92
N LYS A 14 -22.71 11.33 -4.78
CA LYS A 14 -22.44 10.48 -3.62
C LYS A 14 -21.10 10.86 -2.99
N ARG A 15 -21.03 10.98 -1.66
CA ARG A 15 -19.74 11.18 -0.98
C ARG A 15 -19.01 9.85 -0.87
N PHE A 16 -17.68 9.87 -0.93
CA PHE A 16 -16.88 8.64 -0.82
C PHE A 16 -17.08 7.91 0.51
N GLY A 17 -17.24 8.65 1.62
CA GLY A 17 -17.60 8.06 2.92
C GLY A 17 -18.96 7.37 2.92
N ASP A 18 -19.95 7.89 2.19
CA ASP A 18 -21.26 7.24 2.07
C ASP A 18 -21.15 5.94 1.26
N ILE A 19 -20.28 5.89 0.25
CA ILE A 19 -20.01 4.68 -0.55
C ILE A 19 -19.33 3.61 0.31
N TYR A 20 -18.32 3.99 1.10
CA TYR A 20 -17.69 3.10 2.07
C TYR A 20 -18.72 2.55 3.07
N ASN A 21 -19.54 3.43 3.66
CA ASN A 21 -20.56 3.03 4.62
C ASN A 21 -21.60 2.10 4.00
N LEU A 22 -22.02 2.35 2.76
CA LEU A 22 -22.92 1.49 2.02
C LEU A 22 -22.34 0.08 1.88
N PHE A 23 -21.09 -0.04 1.43
CA PHE A 23 -20.42 -1.33 1.29
C PHE A 23 -20.18 -2.04 2.62
N SER A 24 -19.75 -1.31 3.66
CA SER A 24 -19.44 -1.87 4.99
C SER A 24 -20.62 -2.61 5.64
N LYS A 25 -21.86 -2.24 5.26
CA LYS A 25 -23.11 -2.82 5.77
C LYS A 25 -23.57 -4.05 4.97
N THR A 26 -22.90 -4.37 3.87
CA THR A 26 -23.19 -5.59 3.09
C THR A 26 -22.51 -6.80 3.72
N GLY A 27 -22.96 -8.01 3.36
CA GLY A 27 -22.26 -9.25 3.76
C GLY A 27 -20.79 -9.28 3.32
N TYR A 28 -20.48 -8.72 2.14
CA TYR A 28 -19.10 -8.57 1.66
C TYR A 28 -18.25 -7.68 2.58
N GLY A 29 -18.80 -6.53 2.99
CA GLY A 29 -18.15 -5.61 3.93
C GLY A 29 -17.92 -6.23 5.30
N MET A 30 -18.89 -6.99 5.81
CA MET A 30 -18.76 -7.74 7.06
C MET A 30 -17.64 -8.78 6.99
N ILE A 31 -17.54 -9.54 5.90
CA ILE A 31 -16.44 -10.49 5.68
C ILE A 31 -15.09 -9.78 5.70
N LEU A 32 -14.93 -8.66 4.98
CA LEU A 32 -13.66 -7.91 5.01
C LEU A 32 -13.35 -7.33 6.39
N SER A 33 -14.37 -6.94 7.16
CA SER A 33 -14.15 -6.42 8.52
C SER A 33 -13.58 -7.45 9.49
N GLN A 34 -13.76 -8.75 9.20
CA GLN A 34 -13.24 -9.86 10.01
C GLN A 34 -11.86 -10.34 9.54
N ARG A 35 -11.46 -9.98 8.31
CA ARG A 35 -10.18 -10.36 7.73
C ARG A 35 -9.08 -9.38 8.10
N ILE A 36 -7.89 -9.95 8.27
CA ILE A 36 -6.70 -9.19 8.59
C ILE A 36 -5.63 -9.38 7.53
N ARG A 37 -5.04 -8.26 7.14
CA ARG A 37 -3.86 -8.17 6.28
C ARG A 37 -2.62 -8.54 7.07
N TRP A 38 -1.55 -8.93 6.37
CA TRP A 38 -0.28 -9.35 6.98
C TRP A 38 -0.43 -10.54 7.95
N SER A 39 -1.42 -11.40 7.74
CA SER A 39 -1.77 -12.50 8.64
C SER A 39 -0.64 -13.48 8.90
N ILE A 40 0.23 -13.73 7.91
CA ILE A 40 1.38 -14.63 8.09
C ILE A 40 2.43 -14.12 9.08
N TYR A 41 2.47 -12.80 9.30
CA TYR A 41 3.40 -12.18 10.24
C TYR A 41 2.78 -12.09 11.64
N LYS A 42 1.45 -12.22 11.77
CA LYS A 42 0.76 -12.18 13.05
C LYS A 42 1.05 -13.47 13.84
N PRO A 43 1.42 -13.40 15.13
CA PRO A 43 1.44 -14.59 15.98
C PRO A 43 0.07 -15.28 16.01
N GLN A 44 0.05 -16.61 16.11
CA GLN A 44 -1.19 -17.38 16.11
C GLN A 44 -2.02 -17.06 17.37
N GLU A 45 -1.33 -16.89 18.49
CA GLU A 45 -1.85 -16.53 19.80
C GLU A 45 -2.39 -15.08 19.89
N MET A 46 -2.05 -14.21 18.93
CA MET A 46 -2.48 -12.82 18.93
C MET A 46 -3.84 -12.66 18.24
N SER A 47 -4.80 -12.01 18.90
CA SER A 47 -6.10 -11.70 18.30
C SER A 47 -5.99 -10.71 17.13
N HIS A 48 -6.97 -10.72 16.24
CA HIS A 48 -7.05 -9.77 15.11
C HIS A 48 -7.07 -8.31 15.58
N THR A 49 -7.81 -8.03 16.66
CA THR A 49 -7.87 -6.69 17.27
C THR A 49 -6.53 -6.25 17.82
N ALA A 50 -5.80 -7.13 18.52
CA ALA A 50 -4.47 -6.81 19.05
C ALA A 50 -3.45 -6.56 17.93
N TRP A 51 -3.55 -7.31 16.83
CA TRP A 51 -2.72 -7.09 15.64
C TRP A 51 -3.00 -5.74 14.99
N GLU A 52 -4.28 -5.39 14.81
CA GLU A 52 -4.68 -4.08 14.29
C GLU A 52 -4.21 -2.93 15.19
N GLN A 53 -4.33 -3.06 16.51
CA GLN A 53 -3.81 -2.06 17.45
C GLN A 53 -2.29 -1.91 17.38
N LEU A 54 -1.57 -2.99 17.07
CA LEU A 54 -0.11 -3.00 16.99
C LEU A 54 0.42 -2.32 15.73
N ILE A 55 -0.11 -2.69 14.55
CA ILE A 55 0.40 -2.22 13.24
C ILE A 55 -0.54 -1.25 12.52
N GLY A 56 -1.61 -0.81 13.17
CA GLY A 56 -2.51 0.23 12.70
C GLY A 56 -3.74 -0.28 11.94
N PRO A 57 -4.66 0.65 11.57
CA PRO A 57 -5.95 0.32 10.96
C PRO A 57 -5.81 -0.34 9.58
N ASP A 58 -4.66 -0.17 8.93
CA ASP A 58 -4.36 -0.84 7.67
C ASP A 58 -4.50 -2.35 7.81
N ALA A 59 -4.20 -2.92 8.99
CA ALA A 59 -4.25 -4.37 9.30
C ALA A 59 -5.61 -5.03 9.06
N ASN A 60 -6.68 -4.25 8.98
CA ASN A 60 -8.03 -4.73 8.76
C ASN A 60 -8.45 -4.42 7.32
N ASN A 61 -8.86 -5.42 6.54
CA ASN A 61 -9.11 -5.25 5.10
C ASN A 61 -10.21 -4.22 4.81
N LEU A 62 -11.24 -4.13 5.65
CA LEU A 62 -12.27 -3.10 5.47
C LEU A 62 -11.71 -1.70 5.76
N LYS A 63 -11.00 -1.53 6.90
CA LYS A 63 -10.42 -0.22 7.27
C LYS A 63 -9.30 0.23 6.32
N HIS A 64 -8.60 -0.72 5.69
CA HIS A 64 -7.62 -0.46 4.63
C HIS A 64 -8.18 0.43 3.53
N LEU A 65 -9.45 0.26 3.12
CA LEU A 65 -10.09 1.10 2.10
C LEU A 65 -10.08 2.59 2.49
N LEU A 66 -10.29 2.92 3.77
CA LEU A 66 -10.22 4.30 4.27
C LEU A 66 -8.77 4.80 4.37
N VAL A 67 -7.82 3.92 4.70
CA VAL A 67 -6.39 4.25 4.69
C VAL A 67 -5.96 4.60 3.26
N SER A 68 -6.26 3.75 2.28
CA SER A 68 -6.01 3.97 0.86
C SER A 68 -6.67 5.26 0.37
N TYR A 69 -7.93 5.52 0.72
CA TYR A 69 -8.62 6.78 0.40
C TYR A 69 -7.90 8.01 0.94
N ARG A 70 -7.50 8.01 2.21
CA ARG A 70 -6.76 9.12 2.83
C ARG A 70 -5.39 9.33 2.18
N LEU A 71 -4.70 8.24 1.83
CA LEU A 71 -3.43 8.31 1.10
C LEU A 71 -3.62 8.88 -0.31
N THR A 72 -4.69 8.51 -1.00
CA THR A 72 -5.05 9.11 -2.29
C THR A 72 -5.30 10.61 -2.16
N GLN A 73 -5.97 11.07 -1.10
CA GLN A 73 -6.15 12.51 -0.85
C GLN A 73 -4.79 13.20 -0.69
N LEU A 74 -3.89 12.66 0.13
CA LEU A 74 -2.55 13.22 0.33
C LEU A 74 -1.74 13.24 -0.97
N PHE A 75 -1.79 12.17 -1.76
CA PHE A 75 -1.18 12.08 -3.08
C PHE A 75 -1.67 13.22 -3.99
N LEU A 76 -2.99 13.39 -4.12
CA LEU A 76 -3.59 14.41 -4.99
C LEU A 76 -3.33 15.85 -4.52
N LEU A 77 -3.08 16.09 -3.23
CA LEU A 77 -2.65 17.41 -2.73
C LEU A 77 -1.22 17.75 -3.15
N LYS A 78 -0.35 16.73 -3.27
CA LYS A 78 1.07 16.87 -3.62
C LYS A 78 1.32 16.81 -5.13
N GLN A 79 0.41 16.19 -5.87
CA GLN A 79 0.53 15.87 -7.30
C GLN A 79 -0.60 16.58 -8.07
N LYS A 80 -0.32 17.77 -8.61
CA LYS A 80 -1.33 18.72 -9.12
C LYS A 80 -1.75 18.50 -10.57
N GLU A 81 -1.10 17.58 -11.29
CA GLU A 81 -1.31 17.30 -12.71
C GLU A 81 -2.56 16.43 -13.02
N TYR A 82 -3.38 16.12 -12.01
CA TYR A 82 -4.60 15.34 -12.17
C TYR A 82 -5.83 16.25 -12.29
N SER A 83 -6.57 16.12 -13.37
CA SER A 83 -7.86 16.77 -13.58
C SER A 83 -8.87 16.33 -12.51
N LYS A 84 -9.92 17.13 -12.31
CA LYS A 84 -10.98 16.81 -11.33
C LYS A 84 -11.58 15.42 -11.54
N LYS A 85 -11.80 15.01 -12.79
CA LYS A 85 -12.34 13.69 -13.14
C LYS A 85 -11.36 12.57 -12.77
N GLU A 86 -10.07 12.75 -13.03
CA GLU A 86 -9.03 11.80 -12.64
C GLU A 86 -8.91 11.68 -11.11
N GLN A 87 -9.00 12.80 -10.39
CA GLN A 87 -9.03 12.82 -8.93
C GLN A 87 -10.21 12.01 -8.39
N GLU A 88 -11.41 12.24 -8.92
CA GLU A 88 -12.62 11.50 -8.53
C GLU A 88 -12.52 10.00 -8.82
N LEU A 89 -11.91 9.62 -9.96
CA LEU A 89 -11.67 8.23 -10.31
C LEU A 89 -10.67 7.54 -9.37
N LEU A 90 -9.56 8.19 -9.03
CA LEU A 90 -8.58 7.65 -8.08
C LEU A 90 -9.19 7.48 -6.68
N LEU A 91 -9.93 8.48 -6.21
CA LEU A 91 -10.61 8.45 -4.91
C LEU A 91 -11.70 7.37 -4.85
N PHE A 92 -12.46 7.20 -5.94
CA PHE A 92 -13.42 6.11 -6.05
C PHE A 92 -12.72 4.74 -6.05
N THR A 93 -11.66 4.60 -6.85
CA THR A 93 -10.86 3.36 -6.95
C THR A 93 -10.30 2.98 -5.59
N ALA A 94 -9.77 3.93 -4.81
CA ALA A 94 -9.25 3.68 -3.46
C ALA A 94 -10.29 3.07 -2.50
N ILE A 95 -11.56 3.41 -2.65
CA ILE A 95 -12.64 2.85 -1.83
C ILE A 95 -13.08 1.47 -2.30
N VAL A 96 -12.97 1.15 -3.60
CA VAL A 96 -13.55 -0.08 -4.17
C VAL A 96 -12.52 -1.16 -4.54
N HIS A 97 -11.23 -0.84 -4.59
CA HIS A 97 -10.22 -1.72 -5.20
C HIS A 97 -10.22 -3.16 -4.65
N ASP A 98 -10.31 -3.32 -3.33
CA ASP A 98 -10.28 -4.63 -2.67
C ASP A 98 -11.69 -5.22 -2.42
N TRP A 99 -12.76 -4.68 -3.04
CA TRP A 99 -14.11 -5.23 -2.84
C TRP A 99 -14.26 -6.65 -3.40
N GLY A 100 -13.34 -7.13 -4.25
CA GLY A 100 -13.29 -8.51 -4.72
C GLY A 100 -12.75 -9.51 -3.69
N GLU A 101 -11.90 -9.03 -2.77
CA GLU A 101 -11.25 -9.84 -1.75
C GLU A 101 -12.19 -10.68 -0.87
N PRO A 102 -13.40 -10.24 -0.41
CA PRO A 102 -14.27 -11.06 0.43
C PRO A 102 -14.59 -12.44 -0.17
N VAL A 103 -14.58 -12.57 -1.51
CA VAL A 103 -14.82 -13.83 -2.20
C VAL A 103 -13.51 -14.55 -2.56
N VAL A 104 -12.49 -13.83 -3.04
CA VAL A 104 -11.25 -14.48 -3.53
C VAL A 104 -10.20 -14.77 -2.45
N GLY A 105 -10.26 -14.05 -1.33
CA GLY A 105 -9.22 -14.08 -0.30
C GLY A 105 -8.15 -13.01 -0.52
N ASP A 106 -7.62 -12.45 0.57
CA ASP A 106 -6.48 -11.53 0.51
C ASP A 106 -5.19 -12.34 0.30
N THR A 107 -4.70 -12.31 -0.93
CA THR A 107 -3.50 -13.01 -1.34
C THR A 107 -2.34 -12.04 -1.37
N MET A 108 -1.28 -12.33 -0.62
CA MET A 108 -0.09 -11.48 -0.58
C MET A 108 0.51 -11.27 -1.97
N ARG A 109 0.98 -10.04 -2.19
CA ARG A 109 1.49 -9.54 -3.46
C ARG A 109 2.56 -10.41 -4.12
N TYR A 110 3.42 -11.09 -3.35
CA TYR A 110 4.49 -11.94 -3.89
C TYR A 110 4.06 -13.39 -4.18
N VAL A 111 2.80 -13.74 -3.89
CA VAL A 111 2.20 -15.07 -4.14
C VAL A 111 1.11 -14.99 -5.21
N LYS A 112 0.51 -13.81 -5.40
CA LYS A 112 -0.61 -13.57 -6.32
C LYS A 112 -0.21 -13.82 -7.78
N THR A 113 -1.06 -14.55 -8.51
CA THR A 113 -0.88 -14.82 -9.95
C THR A 113 -1.76 -13.92 -10.82
N ALA A 114 -1.45 -13.80 -12.11
CA ALA A 114 -2.30 -13.07 -13.07
C ALA A 114 -3.74 -13.64 -13.16
N ARG A 115 -3.90 -14.94 -12.89
CA ARG A 115 -5.22 -15.58 -12.83
C ARG A 115 -6.01 -15.12 -11.61
N ASP A 116 -5.35 -14.97 -10.46
CA ASP A 116 -5.96 -14.46 -9.24
C ASP A 116 -6.43 -13.01 -9.43
N ASP A 117 -5.58 -12.17 -10.05
CA ASP A 117 -5.95 -10.78 -10.39
C ASP A 117 -7.18 -10.73 -11.32
N LYS A 118 -7.22 -11.56 -12.36
CA LYS A 118 -8.39 -11.60 -13.26
C LYS A 118 -9.66 -12.00 -12.51
N LYS A 119 -9.58 -13.05 -11.69
CA LYS A 119 -10.72 -13.54 -10.90
C LYS A 119 -11.22 -12.48 -9.93
N GLU A 120 -10.31 -11.76 -9.27
CA GLU A 120 -10.66 -10.68 -8.35
C GLU A 120 -11.38 -9.53 -9.07
N LEU A 121 -10.90 -9.12 -10.24
CA LEU A 121 -11.56 -8.07 -11.03
C LEU A 121 -12.95 -8.49 -11.51
N GLU A 122 -13.14 -9.75 -11.90
CA GLU A 122 -14.47 -10.28 -12.26
C GLU A 122 -15.44 -10.26 -11.08
N VAL A 123 -14.97 -10.63 -9.89
CA VAL A 123 -15.75 -10.57 -8.64
C VAL A 123 -16.06 -9.12 -8.27
N LEU A 124 -15.06 -8.23 -8.36
CA LEU A 124 -15.20 -6.80 -8.07
C LEU A 124 -16.35 -6.18 -8.88
N VAL A 125 -16.46 -6.51 -10.18
CA VAL A 125 -17.58 -6.06 -11.03
C VAL A 125 -18.93 -6.53 -10.49
N LYS A 126 -19.04 -7.80 -10.10
CA LYS A 126 -20.29 -8.34 -9.55
C LYS A 126 -20.68 -7.61 -8.27
N ILE A 127 -19.74 -7.46 -7.34
CA ILE A 127 -19.98 -6.79 -6.06
C ILE A 127 -20.32 -5.31 -6.24
N MET A 128 -19.64 -4.60 -7.15
CA MET A 128 -20.02 -3.23 -7.48
C MET A 128 -21.46 -3.14 -8.00
N LYS A 129 -21.90 -4.05 -8.86
CA LYS A 129 -23.28 -4.10 -9.34
C LYS A 129 -24.25 -4.37 -8.19
N ASP A 130 -23.95 -5.32 -7.32
CA ASP A 130 -24.80 -5.66 -6.16
C ASP A 130 -24.95 -4.46 -5.21
N VAL A 131 -23.82 -3.87 -4.78
CA VAL A 131 -23.79 -2.75 -3.81
C VAL A 131 -24.53 -1.52 -4.35
N PHE A 132 -24.43 -1.26 -5.65
CA PHE A 132 -25.11 -0.14 -6.30
C PHE A 132 -26.47 -0.51 -6.91
N TYR A 133 -27.00 -1.71 -6.64
CA TYR A 133 -28.29 -2.19 -7.17
C TYR A 133 -28.40 -2.05 -8.70
N GLY A 134 -27.32 -2.37 -9.42
CA GLY A 134 -27.21 -2.24 -10.88
C GLY A 134 -27.09 -0.80 -11.39
N LYS A 135 -27.08 0.22 -10.52
CA LYS A 135 -27.08 1.65 -10.91
C LYS A 135 -25.69 2.23 -11.16
N LEU A 136 -24.63 1.42 -11.10
CA LEU A 136 -23.28 1.88 -11.40
C LEU A 136 -23.13 2.12 -12.91
N ASN A 137 -22.59 3.28 -13.29
CA ASN A 137 -22.35 3.59 -14.70
C ASN A 137 -21.24 2.67 -15.27
N ARG A 138 -21.53 1.97 -16.37
CA ARG A 138 -20.56 1.09 -17.08
C ARG A 138 -19.25 1.78 -17.45
N ARG A 139 -19.25 3.08 -17.73
CA ARG A 139 -18.02 3.85 -17.98
C ARG A 139 -17.16 3.99 -16.72
N LEU A 140 -17.79 4.18 -15.56
CA LEU A 140 -17.09 4.26 -14.27
C LEU A 140 -16.52 2.90 -13.88
N GLU A 141 -17.31 1.83 -14.03
CA GLU A 141 -16.85 0.44 -13.87
C GLU A 141 -15.60 0.17 -14.72
N LYS A 142 -15.67 0.41 -16.04
CA LYS A 142 -14.52 0.22 -16.94
C LYS A 142 -13.30 1.06 -16.56
N ALA A 143 -13.50 2.28 -16.08
CA ALA A 143 -12.41 3.15 -15.67
C ALA A 143 -11.69 2.59 -14.43
N VAL A 144 -12.43 2.13 -13.41
CA VAL A 144 -11.86 1.45 -12.24
C VAL A 144 -11.07 0.22 -12.65
N LEU A 145 -11.67 -0.64 -13.48
CA LEU A 145 -10.99 -1.86 -13.95
C LEU A 145 -9.69 -1.54 -14.70
N SER A 146 -9.69 -0.51 -15.56
CA SER A 146 -8.49 -0.08 -16.28
C SER A 146 -7.38 0.40 -15.33
N ILE A 147 -7.73 1.15 -14.27
CA ILE A 147 -6.77 1.59 -13.25
C ILE A 147 -6.16 0.39 -12.52
N LEU A 148 -6.98 -0.60 -12.16
CA LEU A 148 -6.54 -1.76 -11.39
C LEU A 148 -5.75 -2.78 -12.25
N SER A 149 -6.16 -3.00 -13.50
CA SER A 149 -5.55 -3.99 -14.39
C SER A 149 -4.31 -3.49 -15.11
N ASN A 150 -4.17 -2.17 -15.32
CA ASN A 150 -3.06 -1.62 -16.10
C ASN A 150 -2.28 -0.54 -15.34
N LYS A 151 -1.23 -1.01 -14.64
CA LYS A 151 -0.33 -0.18 -13.82
C LYS A 151 0.66 0.67 -14.63
N THR A 152 0.61 0.67 -15.98
CA THR A 152 1.46 1.53 -16.84
C THR A 152 0.73 2.79 -17.32
N THR A 153 -0.60 2.83 -17.20
CA THR A 153 -1.36 4.06 -17.49
C THR A 153 -1.10 5.14 -16.44
N LYS A 154 -1.35 6.41 -16.76
CA LYS A 154 -1.20 7.54 -15.82
C LYS A 154 -1.93 7.29 -14.48
N LEU A 155 -3.16 6.80 -14.52
CA LEU A 155 -3.96 6.54 -13.31
C LEU A 155 -3.61 5.22 -12.65
N GLY A 156 -3.32 4.17 -13.41
CA GLY A 156 -2.90 2.88 -12.85
C GLY A 156 -1.55 2.96 -12.14
N GLU A 157 -0.58 3.69 -12.71
CA GLU A 157 0.72 3.93 -12.06
C GLU A 157 0.53 4.81 -10.82
N ALA A 158 -0.29 5.86 -10.89
CA ALA A 158 -0.62 6.69 -9.73
C ALA A 158 -1.23 5.88 -8.58
N PHE A 159 -2.17 4.98 -8.89
CA PHE A 159 -2.78 4.12 -7.90
C PHE A 159 -1.77 3.14 -7.30
N ARG A 160 -0.89 2.53 -8.13
CA ARG A 160 0.22 1.71 -7.64
C ARG A 160 1.14 2.47 -6.68
N VAL A 161 1.45 3.73 -6.97
CA VAL A 161 2.25 4.58 -6.07
C VAL A 161 1.57 4.73 -4.70
N ILE A 162 0.27 5.00 -4.69
CA ILE A 162 -0.53 5.12 -3.47
C ILE A 162 -0.51 3.81 -2.66
N GLU A 163 -0.76 2.67 -3.32
CA GLU A 163 -0.76 1.33 -2.69
C GLU A 163 0.61 1.00 -2.08
N VAL A 164 1.70 1.24 -2.83
CA VAL A 164 3.06 0.97 -2.36
C VAL A 164 3.40 1.84 -1.15
N ILE A 165 3.09 3.14 -1.16
CA ILE A 165 3.35 4.00 0.00
C ILE A 165 2.55 3.54 1.23
N GLY A 166 1.30 3.07 1.06
CA GLY A 166 0.53 2.45 2.13
C GLY A 166 1.24 1.24 2.73
N TYR A 167 1.70 0.33 1.87
CA TYR A 167 2.45 -0.86 2.27
C TYR A 167 3.73 -0.50 3.05
N PHE A 168 4.45 0.53 2.61
CA PHE A 168 5.65 1.04 3.29
C PHE A 168 5.37 1.67 4.66
N LYS A 169 4.29 2.45 4.79
CA LYS A 169 3.88 3.01 6.09
C LYS A 169 3.64 1.92 7.13
N THR A 170 2.97 0.83 6.77
CA THR A 170 2.75 -0.31 7.66
C THR A 170 4.05 -1.03 8.00
N GLY A 171 4.94 -1.24 7.01
CA GLY A 171 6.27 -1.81 7.23
C GLY A 171 7.16 -1.01 8.19
N PHE A 172 7.11 0.32 8.10
CA PHE A 172 7.85 1.23 8.96
C PHE A 172 7.27 1.31 10.38
N LEU A 173 5.95 1.30 10.50
CA LEU A 173 5.31 1.19 11.81
C LEU A 173 5.70 -0.14 12.48
N ALA A 174 5.69 -1.25 11.75
CA ALA A 174 6.13 -2.54 12.26
C ALA A 174 7.60 -2.50 12.75
N TRP A 175 8.50 -1.86 11.99
CA TRP A 175 9.90 -1.67 12.39
C TRP A 175 10.02 -0.90 13.70
N GLN A 176 9.32 0.23 13.81
CA GLN A 176 9.32 1.06 15.01
C GLN A 176 8.75 0.32 16.23
N LYS A 177 7.70 -0.50 16.03
CA LYS A 177 7.12 -1.32 17.11
C LYS A 177 8.05 -2.46 17.51
N ALA A 178 8.77 -3.07 16.57
CA ALA A 178 9.72 -4.14 16.85
C ALA A 178 10.81 -3.70 17.84
N LYS A 179 11.25 -2.44 17.77
CA LYS A 179 12.22 -1.85 18.70
C LYS A 179 11.73 -1.75 20.15
N LYS A 180 10.42 -1.82 20.38
CA LYS A 180 9.76 -1.68 21.69
C LYS A 180 9.18 -3.00 22.21
N LYS A 181 9.49 -4.12 21.55
CA LYS A 181 8.97 -5.45 21.87
C LYS A 181 10.12 -6.43 22.02
N THR A 182 9.84 -7.57 22.64
CA THR A 182 10.79 -8.67 22.83
C THR A 182 10.23 -9.98 22.29
N GLY A 183 11.11 -10.98 22.12
CA GLY A 183 10.71 -12.34 21.75
C GLY A 183 10.21 -12.50 20.31
N ARG A 184 9.24 -13.41 20.11
CA ARG A 184 8.75 -13.84 18.80
C ARG A 184 8.17 -12.69 17.98
N ILE A 185 7.37 -11.82 18.61
CA ILE A 185 6.69 -10.72 17.92
C ILE A 185 7.70 -9.73 17.30
N THR A 186 8.84 -9.50 17.94
CA THR A 186 9.91 -8.65 17.37
C THR A 186 10.45 -9.21 16.07
N ARG A 187 10.67 -10.53 16.00
CA ARG A 187 11.14 -11.20 14.78
C ARG A 187 10.10 -11.10 13.66
N GLN A 188 8.84 -11.33 13.98
CA GLN A 188 7.72 -11.23 13.04
C GLN A 188 7.52 -9.83 12.46
N LEU A 189 7.60 -8.79 13.31
CA LEU A 189 7.49 -7.41 12.85
C LEU A 189 8.69 -7.03 11.95
N ARG A 190 9.91 -7.46 12.30
CA ARG A 190 11.08 -7.27 11.44
C ARG A 190 10.96 -8.04 10.11
N TRP A 191 10.38 -9.23 10.13
CA TRP A 191 10.09 -10.01 8.93
C TRP A 191 9.06 -9.31 8.02
N LEU A 192 8.02 -8.69 8.59
CA LEU A 192 7.10 -7.85 7.84
C LEU A 192 7.85 -6.69 7.19
N THR A 193 8.65 -5.94 7.95
CA THR A 193 9.46 -4.83 7.44
C THR A 193 10.39 -5.27 6.32
N SER A 194 11.12 -6.38 6.48
CA SER A 194 12.04 -6.86 5.44
C SER A 194 11.31 -7.19 4.14
N ASN A 195 10.11 -7.76 4.24
CA ASN A 195 9.26 -8.05 3.08
C ASN A 195 8.77 -6.80 2.35
N VAL A 196 8.42 -5.76 3.08
CA VAL A 196 8.06 -4.47 2.48
C VAL A 196 9.26 -3.86 1.75
N LEU A 197 10.44 -3.86 2.38
CA LEU A 197 11.66 -3.30 1.82
C LEU A 197 12.08 -4.01 0.51
N HIS A 198 12.16 -5.35 0.52
CA HIS A 198 12.61 -6.08 -0.67
C HIS A 198 11.53 -6.21 -1.76
N ALA A 199 10.25 -5.93 -1.45
CA ALA A 199 9.17 -6.01 -2.43
C ALA A 199 9.21 -4.85 -3.44
N ASP A 200 9.32 -3.61 -2.97
CA ASP A 200 9.00 -2.42 -3.78
C ASP A 200 9.94 -1.21 -3.58
N MET A 201 11.07 -1.34 -2.87
CA MET A 201 12.00 -0.20 -2.70
C MET A 201 12.58 0.28 -4.05
N ASP A 202 12.94 -0.65 -4.94
CA ASP A 202 13.43 -0.30 -6.28
C ASP A 202 12.41 0.53 -7.06
N PHE A 203 11.12 0.18 -6.95
CA PHE A 203 10.03 0.95 -7.57
C PHE A 203 9.93 2.36 -6.99
N LEU A 204 10.02 2.53 -5.66
CA LEU A 204 10.02 3.86 -5.06
C LEU A 204 11.22 4.69 -5.54
N VAL A 205 12.42 4.12 -5.53
CA VAL A 205 13.64 4.79 -5.99
C VAL A 205 13.54 5.21 -7.46
N GLU A 206 13.08 4.32 -8.34
CA GLU A 206 12.90 4.60 -9.77
C GLU A 206 11.89 5.73 -10.00
N LYS A 207 10.78 5.73 -9.26
CA LYS A 207 9.65 6.65 -9.47
C LYS A 207 9.77 7.96 -8.69
N ALA A 208 10.75 8.11 -7.80
CA ALA A 208 10.95 9.30 -6.98
C ALA A 208 11.16 10.58 -7.81
N SER A 209 11.79 10.49 -8.99
CA SER A 209 11.99 11.64 -9.89
C SER A 209 10.69 12.09 -10.58
N LYS A 210 9.72 11.19 -10.72
CA LYS A 210 8.44 11.45 -11.40
C LYS A 210 7.36 11.90 -10.42
N TYR A 211 7.31 11.31 -9.22
CA TYR A 211 6.28 11.56 -8.23
C TYR A 211 6.85 12.28 -7.02
N ARG A 212 6.48 13.56 -6.86
CA ARG A 212 6.83 14.34 -5.67
C ARG A 212 6.33 13.69 -4.39
N PHE A 213 5.18 13.03 -4.45
CA PHE A 213 4.67 12.27 -3.31
C PHE A 213 5.62 11.16 -2.85
N ILE A 214 6.36 10.52 -3.76
CA ILE A 214 7.38 9.52 -3.42
C ILE A 214 8.64 10.21 -2.90
N SER A 215 9.15 11.26 -3.56
CA SER A 215 10.36 11.94 -3.09
C SER A 215 10.18 12.48 -1.68
N ASP A 216 9.06 13.17 -1.41
CA ASP A 216 8.73 13.67 -0.06
C ASP A 216 8.69 12.49 0.94
N PHE A 217 8.06 11.37 0.59
CA PHE A 217 7.99 10.19 1.45
C PHE A 217 9.36 9.57 1.76
N LEU A 218 10.21 9.41 0.75
CA LEU A 218 11.56 8.86 0.91
C LEU A 218 12.43 9.77 1.77
N ASP A 219 12.29 11.09 1.61
CA ASP A 219 13.04 12.08 2.37
C ASP A 219 12.66 12.10 3.84
N GLU A 220 11.36 12.17 4.11
CA GLU A 220 10.80 12.14 5.47
C GLU A 220 11.18 10.86 6.23
N ASN A 221 11.28 9.72 5.53
CA ASN A 221 11.57 8.42 6.11
C ASN A 221 13.02 7.96 5.93
N ARG A 222 13.90 8.81 5.37
CA ARG A 222 15.29 8.44 5.02
C ARG A 222 16.07 7.81 6.18
N PRO A 223 16.08 8.37 7.41
CA PRO A 223 16.79 7.77 8.54
C PRO A 223 16.23 6.39 8.90
N LEU A 224 14.90 6.23 8.85
CA LEU A 224 14.22 5.00 9.20
C LEU A 224 14.48 3.89 8.18
N ILE A 225 14.45 4.23 6.89
CA ILE A 225 14.79 3.30 5.80
C ILE A 225 16.23 2.82 5.94
N THR A 226 17.15 3.77 6.16
CA THR A 226 18.58 3.45 6.32
C THR A 226 18.80 2.57 7.55
N GLU A 227 18.25 2.94 8.70
CA GLU A 227 18.32 2.14 9.93
C GLU A 227 17.79 0.72 9.69
N ALA A 228 16.63 0.58 9.05
CA ALA A 228 16.01 -0.72 8.77
C ALA A 228 16.87 -1.58 7.83
N PHE A 229 17.50 -1.01 6.80
CA PHE A 229 18.41 -1.76 5.93
C PHE A 229 19.73 -2.15 6.59
N GLU A 230 20.28 -1.27 7.44
CA GLU A 230 21.57 -1.51 8.09
C GLU A 230 21.48 -2.40 9.33
N SER A 231 20.35 -2.38 10.03
CA SER A 231 20.18 -3.08 11.31
C SER A 231 19.30 -4.33 11.24
N MET A 232 18.85 -4.72 10.04
CA MET A 232 18.03 -5.94 9.87
C MET A 232 18.88 -7.18 10.18
N PRO A 233 18.50 -8.02 11.16
CA PRO A 233 19.26 -9.23 11.46
C PRO A 233 18.96 -10.32 10.42
N ASP A 234 19.98 -11.04 9.96
CA ASP A 234 19.83 -12.09 8.94
C ASP A 234 18.85 -13.21 9.34
N LEU A 235 18.66 -13.42 10.64
CA LEU A 235 17.71 -14.40 11.17
C LEU A 235 16.27 -14.16 10.66
N VAL A 236 15.88 -12.94 10.26
CA VAL A 236 14.54 -12.72 9.69
C VAL A 236 14.33 -13.52 8.40
N PHE A 237 15.38 -13.81 7.64
CA PHE A 237 15.26 -14.56 6.39
C PHE A 237 15.04 -16.06 6.63
N SER A 238 15.40 -16.57 7.82
CA SER A 238 15.08 -17.94 8.23
C SER A 238 13.58 -18.19 8.39
N MET A 239 12.77 -17.12 8.48
CA MET A 239 11.31 -17.22 8.59
C MET A 239 10.62 -17.53 7.25
N HIS A 240 11.34 -17.45 6.14
CA HIS A 240 10.83 -17.92 4.84
C HIS A 240 10.98 -19.45 4.69
N PRO A 241 10.19 -20.08 3.80
CA PRO A 241 10.41 -21.48 3.44
C PRO A 241 11.86 -21.74 3.04
N LEU A 242 12.46 -22.85 3.49
CA LEU A 242 13.89 -23.16 3.35
C LEU A 242 14.43 -22.89 1.93
N LYS A 243 13.70 -23.37 0.91
CA LYS A 243 14.06 -23.22 -0.51
C LYS A 243 14.05 -21.76 -1.02
N LYS A 244 13.46 -20.82 -0.27
CA LYS A 244 13.33 -19.40 -0.64
C LYS A 244 14.17 -18.45 0.23
N GLN A 245 14.81 -18.92 1.30
CA GLN A 245 15.54 -18.04 2.23
C GLN A 245 16.66 -17.26 1.52
N ALA A 246 17.51 -17.96 0.75
CA ALA A 246 18.58 -17.33 -0.02
C ALA A 246 18.07 -16.35 -1.09
N PHE A 247 16.91 -16.63 -1.70
CA PHE A 247 16.28 -15.73 -2.67
C PHE A 247 15.89 -14.40 -2.02
N TYR A 248 15.18 -14.43 -0.90
CA TYR A 248 14.74 -13.21 -0.22
C TYR A 248 15.89 -12.42 0.40
N TYR A 249 16.91 -13.11 0.92
CA TYR A 249 18.15 -12.45 1.38
C TYR A 249 18.81 -11.68 0.23
N ARG A 250 19.04 -12.31 -0.93
CA ARG A 250 19.64 -11.64 -2.10
C ARG A 250 18.80 -10.46 -2.59
N LYS A 251 17.47 -10.61 -2.61
CA LYS A 251 16.56 -9.51 -3.01
C LYS A 251 16.64 -8.32 -2.04
N PHE A 252 16.74 -8.60 -0.74
CA PHE A 252 16.95 -7.57 0.28
C PHE A 252 18.29 -6.85 0.10
N GLN A 253 19.39 -7.58 -0.14
CA GLN A 253 20.70 -6.96 -0.39
C GLN A 253 20.72 -6.14 -1.69
N SER A 254 20.05 -6.59 -2.74
CA SER A 254 19.91 -5.83 -4.00
C SER A 254 19.16 -4.51 -3.78
N THR A 255 18.00 -4.55 -3.14
CA THR A 255 17.19 -3.35 -2.84
C THR A 255 17.89 -2.40 -1.85
N LYS A 256 18.67 -2.95 -0.90
CA LYS A 256 19.56 -2.18 -0.01
C LYS A 256 20.60 -1.41 -0.81
N LYS A 257 21.22 -2.05 -1.82
CA LYS A 257 22.17 -1.38 -2.72
C LYS A 257 21.48 -0.25 -3.51
N SER A 258 20.30 -0.51 -4.09
CA SER A 258 19.53 0.53 -4.80
C SER A 258 19.22 1.74 -3.92
N TRP A 259 18.83 1.50 -2.66
CA TRP A 259 18.62 2.57 -1.69
C TRP A 259 19.90 3.36 -1.39
N ARG A 260 21.03 2.68 -1.17
CA ARG A 260 22.32 3.34 -0.95
C ARG A 260 22.75 4.19 -2.14
N ASP A 261 22.58 3.67 -3.36
CA ASP A 261 22.92 4.38 -4.61
C ASP A 261 22.03 5.63 -4.79
N TYR A 262 20.72 5.51 -4.53
CA TYR A 262 19.79 6.64 -4.49
C TYR A 262 20.20 7.67 -3.43
N ASN A 263 20.42 7.23 -2.20
CA ASN A 263 20.75 8.12 -1.08
C ASN A 263 22.07 8.88 -1.34
N LYS A 264 23.08 8.20 -1.91
CA LYS A 264 24.34 8.84 -2.33
C LYS A 264 24.13 9.88 -3.42
N ARG A 265 23.33 9.57 -4.44
CA ARG A 265 23.06 10.48 -5.57
C ARG A 265 22.35 11.77 -5.15
N PHE A 266 21.37 11.67 -4.25
CA PHE A 266 20.53 12.80 -3.86
C PHE A 266 20.99 13.53 -2.58
N TYR A 267 21.72 12.85 -1.70
CA TYR A 267 22.13 13.40 -0.38
C TYR A 267 23.64 13.35 -0.12
N GLY A 268 24.40 12.57 -0.88
CA GLY A 268 25.85 12.41 -0.69
C GLY A 268 26.71 13.62 -1.06
N THR A 269 26.15 14.65 -1.69
CA THR A 269 26.86 15.89 -2.06
C THR A 269 26.66 17.05 -1.09
N ARG A 270 25.85 16.90 -0.03
CA ARG A 270 25.62 17.99 0.97
C ARG A 270 26.65 18.08 2.10
N THR A 271 27.68 17.22 2.12
CA THR A 271 28.73 17.22 3.17
C THR A 271 30.11 17.70 2.68
N LYS A 272 30.20 18.43 1.56
CA LYS A 272 31.45 19.09 1.13
C LYS A 272 31.26 20.57 0.80
N THR A 273 30.82 21.39 1.76
CA THR A 273 31.15 22.84 1.75
C THR A 273 30.94 23.49 3.13
N ILE A 274 31.69 23.05 4.15
CA ILE A 274 32.12 23.96 5.24
C ILE A 274 33.54 23.54 5.62
N THR A 275 34.52 23.93 4.81
CA THR A 275 35.92 24.05 5.26
C THR A 275 36.53 25.24 4.56
N GLY A 276 36.76 26.29 5.34
CA GLY A 276 37.80 27.28 5.10
C GLY A 276 37.49 28.37 4.08
N ALA A 277 36.93 29.48 4.55
CA ALA A 277 37.49 30.77 4.19
C ALA A 277 38.19 31.29 5.45
N ARG A 278 39.51 31.42 5.35
CA ARG A 278 40.37 32.14 6.29
C ARG A 278 40.07 33.63 6.23
#